data_AF-A0A093ZWP5-F1
#
_entry.id   AF-A0A093ZWP5-F1
#
_cell.length_a   1.000
_cell.length_b   1.000
_cell.length_c   1.000
_cell.angle_alpha   90.00
_cell.angle_beta   90.00
_cell.angle_gamma   90.00
#
_symmetry.space_group_name_H-M   'P 1'
#
loop_
_entity.id
_entity.type
_entity.pdbx_description
1 polymer ?
#
loop_
_entity_poly.entity_id
_entity_poly.type
_entity_poly.pdbx_seq_one_letter_code
_entity_poly.pdbx_strand_id
1 'polypeptide(L)'
;MFSSIMKAAVAATALFGSPALADLGRPTLFSDGLSSHVNKEFLQYMPSTPSINSSWPWGWIPKRCADEAKRHKVQFNSSDFEVFNVQYEDCEEAWIFCRHTKAQLSQSQLIDYFGRLPVHERQSVSHVMAVPGRGSAYEAGGVVVFQGKTASLSIFQHEVGHAVDAYNNPDGSSSSTQEYLDAIDGDTCVPDDYANSSNVEAYTQVGVLLMYNTVVPGGLDNIGADYTCLSKQLAVVAARQQAAMQLGGTCSWRHPYGKVVSMDPESGNNKRAVGPKPVMNLVAGHPLAVEKDINRGGEVTYYGNVSSDEAEDALAVEKQASWNAKARHRAVRRNI
;
A
#
# COMPACT_ATOMS: atom_id res chain seq x y z
N MET A 1 -32.16 32.03 49.42
CA MET A 1 -31.24 30.92 49.05
C MET A 1 -31.21 30.84 47.54
N PHE A 2 -30.02 30.55 47.01
CA PHE A 2 -29.65 30.35 45.59
C PHE A 2 -29.25 31.60 44.78
N SER A 3 -27.93 31.74 44.72
CA SER A 3 -27.11 32.52 43.80
C SER A 3 -27.13 31.86 42.41
N SER A 4 -27.38 32.63 41.34
CA SER A 4 -27.18 32.19 39.95
C SER A 4 -25.97 32.90 39.36
N ILE A 5 -24.84 32.19 39.33
CA ILE A 5 -23.66 32.56 38.56
C ILE A 5 -23.92 32.17 37.11
N MET A 6 -24.10 33.16 36.22
CA MET A 6 -24.02 32.95 34.77
C MET A 6 -22.57 32.61 34.42
N LYS A 7 -22.32 31.36 34.02
CA LYS A 7 -21.10 30.98 33.30
C LYS A 7 -21.31 31.30 31.82
N ALA A 8 -20.60 32.31 31.33
CA ALA A 8 -20.44 32.54 29.90
C ALA A 8 -19.57 31.40 29.33
N ALA A 9 -20.16 30.58 28.45
CA ALA A 9 -19.41 29.63 27.64
C ALA A 9 -18.91 30.35 26.39
N VAL A 10 -17.60 30.62 26.33
CA VAL A 10 -16.93 31.03 25.09
C VAL A 10 -16.87 29.78 24.20
N ALA A 11 -17.72 29.73 23.18
CA ALA A 11 -17.60 28.74 22.12
C ALA A 11 -16.41 29.13 21.24
N ALA A 12 -15.24 28.55 21.50
CA ALA A 12 -14.12 28.59 20.58
C ALA A 12 -14.48 27.72 19.37
N THR A 13 -14.95 28.34 18.30
CA THR A 13 -15.11 27.71 16.99
C THR A 13 -13.71 27.55 16.40
N ALA A 14 -13.06 26.43 16.70
CA ALA A 14 -11.89 26.00 15.96
C ALA A 14 -12.34 25.64 14.53
N LEU A 15 -12.15 26.59 13.61
CA LEU A 15 -12.18 26.32 12.18
C LEU A 15 -10.99 25.40 11.87
N PHE A 16 -11.22 24.09 11.90
CA PHE A 16 -10.33 23.12 11.29
C PHE A 16 -10.48 23.21 9.78
N GLY A 17 -9.86 24.24 9.19
CA GLY A 17 -9.55 24.22 7.77
C GLY A 17 -8.40 23.24 7.58
N SER A 18 -8.65 22.12 6.92
CA SER A 18 -7.57 21.33 6.35
C SER A 18 -6.76 22.26 5.44
N PRO A 19 -5.43 22.39 5.62
CA PRO A 19 -4.63 23.13 4.66
C PRO A 19 -4.82 22.43 3.31
N ALA A 20 -5.31 23.17 2.31
CA ALA A 20 -5.11 22.74 0.94
C ALA A 20 -3.60 22.60 0.75
N LEU A 21 -3.12 21.39 0.48
CA LEU A 21 -1.71 21.15 0.18
C LEU A 21 -1.40 21.99 -1.06
N ALA A 22 -0.45 22.92 -0.91
CA ALA A 22 -0.03 23.76 -2.01
C ALA A 22 0.86 22.93 -2.94
N ASP A 23 0.59 23.03 -4.24
CA ASP A 23 1.48 22.58 -5.30
C ASP A 23 2.92 23.07 -5.02
N LEU A 24 3.89 22.15 -5.08
CA LEU A 24 5.32 22.44 -4.86
C LEU A 24 5.89 23.35 -5.97
N GLY A 25 5.26 23.37 -7.16
CA GLY A 25 5.63 24.25 -8.27
C GLY A 25 7.03 24.02 -8.83
N ARG A 26 7.56 22.79 -8.70
CA ARG A 26 8.92 22.42 -9.12
C ARG A 26 8.92 21.90 -10.57
N PRO A 27 9.97 22.16 -11.36
CA PRO A 27 10.23 21.41 -12.58
C PRO A 27 10.25 19.89 -12.34
N THR A 28 9.93 19.10 -13.36
CA THR A 28 9.84 17.64 -13.25
C THR A 28 10.95 16.94 -14.03
N LEU A 29 11.49 15.83 -13.49
CA LEU A 29 12.42 14.97 -14.21
C LEU A 29 11.73 14.26 -15.40
N PHE A 30 10.52 13.73 -15.18
CA PHE A 30 9.71 13.06 -16.19
C PHE A 30 8.33 13.71 -16.32
N SER A 31 8.09 14.41 -17.44
CA SER A 31 6.79 15.07 -17.69
C SER A 31 5.70 14.10 -18.19
N ASP A 32 6.07 12.87 -18.57
CA ASP A 32 5.14 11.81 -19.00
C ASP A 32 4.79 10.83 -17.86
N GLY A 33 5.21 11.13 -16.63
CA GLY A 33 5.01 10.30 -15.44
C GLY A 33 6.07 9.21 -15.28
N LEU A 34 6.18 8.67 -14.07
CA LEU A 34 7.30 7.79 -13.72
C LEU A 34 7.20 6.36 -14.26
N SER A 35 5.99 5.82 -14.40
CA SER A 35 5.74 4.39 -14.64
C SER A 35 6.38 3.83 -15.91
N SER A 36 6.43 4.59 -17.01
CA SER A 36 7.02 4.17 -18.29
C SER A 36 8.54 3.96 -18.20
N HIS A 37 9.20 4.62 -17.26
CA HIS A 37 10.66 4.63 -17.11
C HIS A 37 11.19 3.57 -16.14
N VAL A 38 10.33 2.94 -15.35
CA VAL A 38 10.76 2.02 -14.28
C VAL A 38 10.09 0.65 -14.30
N ASN A 39 8.87 0.52 -14.82
CA ASN A 39 8.08 -0.71 -14.63
C ASN A 39 8.68 -1.93 -15.31
N LYS A 40 9.27 -1.76 -16.49
CA LYS A 40 9.88 -2.86 -17.23
C LYS A 40 11.04 -3.46 -16.45
N GLU A 41 11.92 -2.60 -15.96
CA GLU A 41 13.09 -2.99 -15.17
C GLU A 41 12.66 -3.52 -13.80
N PHE A 42 11.62 -2.97 -13.17
CA PHE A 42 11.03 -3.56 -11.96
C PHE A 42 10.53 -4.98 -12.21
N LEU A 43 9.78 -5.25 -13.27
CA LEU A 43 9.31 -6.60 -13.58
C LEU A 43 10.48 -7.57 -13.79
N GLN A 44 11.57 -7.09 -14.38
CA GLN A 44 12.78 -7.88 -14.63
C GLN A 44 13.59 -8.16 -13.35
N TYR A 45 13.76 -7.17 -12.46
CA TYR A 45 14.70 -7.22 -11.34
C TYR A 45 14.04 -7.40 -9.97
N MET A 46 12.71 -7.31 -9.87
CA MET A 46 11.94 -7.61 -8.66
C MET A 46 11.19 -8.94 -8.85
N PRO A 47 11.78 -10.07 -8.42
CA PRO A 47 11.22 -11.40 -8.69
C PRO A 47 9.94 -11.65 -7.88
N SER A 48 9.03 -12.44 -8.43
CA SER A 48 7.87 -12.93 -7.70
C SER A 48 8.29 -13.72 -6.46
N THR A 49 7.77 -13.35 -5.29
CA THR A 49 7.99 -14.11 -4.06
C THR A 49 7.03 -15.30 -3.99
N PRO A 50 7.53 -16.54 -3.84
CA PRO A 50 6.67 -17.70 -3.65
C PRO A 50 5.68 -17.52 -2.51
N SER A 51 4.43 -17.90 -2.73
CA SER A 51 3.38 -17.71 -1.73
C SER A 51 2.28 -18.76 -1.82
N ILE A 52 1.54 -18.89 -0.71
CA ILE A 52 0.31 -19.66 -0.65
C ILE A 52 -0.83 -18.73 -0.27
N ASN A 53 -2.03 -19.03 -0.79
CA ASN A 53 -3.23 -18.28 -0.40
C ASN A 53 -4.38 -19.18 0.05
N SER A 54 -5.24 -18.62 0.90
CA SER A 54 -6.44 -19.30 1.39
C SER A 54 -7.59 -18.31 1.58
N SER A 55 -8.75 -18.63 1.02
CA SER A 55 -9.95 -17.81 1.18
C SER A 55 -10.51 -17.94 2.59
N TRP A 56 -11.02 -16.83 3.12
CA TRP A 56 -11.79 -16.84 4.35
C TRP A 56 -13.16 -17.49 4.13
N PRO A 57 -13.73 -18.11 5.17
CA PRO A 57 -15.14 -18.44 5.18
C PRO A 57 -15.98 -17.17 4.94
N TRP A 58 -17.06 -17.31 4.17
CA TRP A 58 -17.90 -16.19 3.81
C TRP A 58 -18.58 -15.57 5.04
N GLY A 59 -18.83 -14.25 4.97
CA GLY A 59 -19.53 -13.49 6.01
C GLY A 59 -18.62 -12.72 6.97
N TRP A 60 -17.31 -12.71 6.74
CA TRP A 60 -16.32 -12.03 7.57
C TRP A 60 -15.39 -11.14 6.75
N ILE A 61 -15.11 -9.94 7.26
CA ILE A 61 -14.22 -8.96 6.64
C ILE A 61 -13.40 -8.24 7.74
N PRO A 62 -12.15 -7.84 7.48
CA PRO A 62 -11.46 -6.91 8.36
C PRO A 62 -12.24 -5.60 8.45
N LYS A 63 -12.42 -5.08 9.66
CA LYS A 63 -13.14 -3.82 9.91
C LYS A 63 -12.55 -2.70 9.07
N ARG A 64 -11.22 -2.64 8.93
CA ARG A 64 -10.56 -1.61 8.14
C ARG A 64 -10.92 -1.68 6.66
N CYS A 65 -10.94 -2.87 6.04
CA CYS A 65 -11.45 -3.02 4.68
C CYS A 65 -12.93 -2.62 4.55
N ALA A 66 -13.76 -2.92 5.55
CA ALA A 66 -15.17 -2.52 5.56
C ALA A 66 -15.35 -1.00 5.72
N ASP A 67 -14.49 -0.34 6.49
CA ASP A 67 -14.47 1.12 6.66
C ASP A 67 -13.99 1.80 5.36
N GLU A 68 -12.92 1.31 4.73
CA GLU A 68 -12.42 1.82 3.44
C GLU A 68 -13.45 1.63 2.31
N ALA A 69 -14.16 0.50 2.28
CA ALA A 69 -15.27 0.26 1.35
C ALA A 69 -16.38 1.33 1.47
N LYS A 70 -16.49 1.97 2.65
CA LYS A 70 -17.43 3.05 2.95
C LYS A 70 -16.83 4.46 2.86
N ARG A 71 -15.52 4.60 2.60
CA ARG A 71 -14.86 5.91 2.48
C ARG A 71 -15.10 6.56 1.11
N HIS A 72 -15.35 5.74 0.10
CA HIS A 72 -15.44 6.19 -1.29
C HIS A 72 -16.71 6.97 -1.61
N LYS A 73 -16.63 7.84 -2.63
CA LYS A 73 -17.81 8.47 -3.26
C LYS A 73 -18.83 7.42 -3.73
N VAL A 74 -18.34 6.24 -4.13
CA VAL A 74 -19.14 5.05 -4.43
C VAL A 74 -18.95 4.05 -3.29
N GLN A 75 -19.99 3.86 -2.48
CA GLN A 75 -19.99 2.92 -1.36
C GLN A 75 -20.06 1.49 -1.90
N PHE A 76 -19.17 0.62 -1.44
CA PHE A 76 -19.18 -0.80 -1.81
C PHE A 76 -19.82 -1.65 -0.71
N ASN A 77 -20.61 -2.64 -1.09
CA ASN A 77 -21.14 -3.60 -0.12
C ASN A 77 -20.05 -4.57 0.33
N SER A 78 -19.87 -4.72 1.64
CA SER A 78 -18.92 -5.68 2.21
C SER A 78 -19.19 -7.12 1.80
N SER A 79 -20.44 -7.49 1.45
CA SER A 79 -20.78 -8.84 0.98
C SER A 79 -20.21 -9.18 -0.40
N ASP A 80 -19.81 -8.17 -1.17
CA ASP A 80 -19.24 -8.32 -2.51
C ASP A 80 -17.71 -8.47 -2.49
N PHE A 81 -17.11 -8.61 -1.31
CA PHE A 81 -15.68 -8.83 -1.15
C PHE A 81 -15.34 -10.31 -0.98
N GLU A 82 -14.29 -10.70 -1.68
CA GLU A 82 -13.50 -11.90 -1.43
C GLU A 82 -12.37 -11.54 -0.48
N VAL A 83 -12.32 -12.17 0.69
CA VAL A 83 -11.24 -11.99 1.66
C VAL A 83 -10.38 -13.24 1.68
N PHE A 84 -9.06 -13.07 1.63
CA PHE A 84 -8.11 -14.18 1.63
C PHE A 84 -6.81 -13.81 2.31
N ASN A 85 -6.16 -14.82 2.88
CA ASN A 85 -4.82 -14.72 3.44
C ASN A 85 -3.79 -15.06 2.36
N VAL A 86 -2.67 -14.36 2.37
CA VAL A 86 -1.52 -14.64 1.51
C VAL A 86 -0.28 -14.73 2.39
N GLN A 87 0.32 -15.90 2.45
CA GLN A 87 1.58 -16.14 3.16
C GLN A 87 2.70 -16.29 2.14
N TYR A 88 3.63 -15.34 2.14
CA TYR A 88 4.84 -15.39 1.32
C TYR A 88 5.92 -16.20 2.03
N GLU A 89 6.80 -16.88 1.29
CA GLU A 89 7.85 -17.74 1.89
C GLU A 89 8.88 -16.94 2.72
N ASP A 90 8.97 -15.63 2.54
CA ASP A 90 9.85 -14.73 3.28
C ASP A 90 9.21 -14.13 4.55
N CYS A 91 8.01 -14.56 4.93
CA CYS A 91 7.41 -14.15 6.19
C CYS A 91 6.54 -15.26 6.78
N GLU A 92 6.71 -15.52 8.07
CA GLU A 92 5.90 -16.50 8.78
C GLU A 92 4.43 -16.07 8.95
N GLU A 93 4.14 -14.79 8.70
CA GLU A 93 2.80 -14.22 8.80
C GLU A 93 2.15 -13.99 7.43
N ALA A 94 0.82 -14.14 7.40
CA ALA A 94 0.05 -13.87 6.22
C ALA A 94 -0.46 -12.42 6.19
N TRP A 95 -0.44 -11.79 5.02
CA TRP A 95 -1.18 -10.56 4.77
C TRP A 95 -2.63 -10.88 4.43
N ILE A 96 -3.52 -9.96 4.81
CA ILE A 96 -4.95 -10.08 4.48
C ILE A 96 -5.23 -9.24 3.24
N PHE A 97 -5.87 -9.86 2.25
CA PHE A 97 -6.30 -9.21 1.03
C PHE A 97 -7.82 -9.13 0.99
N CYS A 98 -8.33 -7.97 0.57
CA CYS A 98 -9.75 -7.66 0.44
C CYS A 98 -10.05 -7.25 -1.01
N ARG A 99 -10.55 -8.17 -1.82
CA ARG A 99 -10.83 -7.90 -3.23
C ARG A 99 -12.33 -7.86 -3.48
N HIS A 100 -12.87 -6.73 -3.92
CA HIS A 100 -14.22 -6.67 -4.42
C HIS A 100 -14.35 -7.53 -5.68
N THR A 101 -15.42 -8.32 -5.82
CA THR A 101 -15.62 -9.28 -6.92
C THR A 101 -15.51 -8.65 -8.31
N LYS A 102 -15.98 -7.40 -8.44
CA LYS A 102 -15.90 -6.58 -9.67
C LYS A 102 -14.59 -5.79 -9.86
N ALA A 103 -13.60 -5.91 -8.97
CA ALA A 103 -12.33 -5.21 -9.12
C ALA A 103 -11.59 -5.70 -10.38
N GLN A 104 -10.98 -4.77 -11.11
CA GLN A 104 -10.24 -5.07 -12.34
C GLN A 104 -8.92 -5.81 -12.06
N LEU A 105 -8.29 -5.55 -10.90
CA LEU A 105 -7.17 -6.37 -10.45
C LEU A 105 -7.67 -7.75 -10.02
N SER A 106 -7.05 -8.80 -10.55
CA SER A 106 -7.27 -10.18 -10.13
C SER A 106 -6.58 -10.49 -8.80
N GLN A 107 -6.93 -11.62 -8.17
CA GLN A 107 -6.21 -12.07 -6.98
C GLN A 107 -4.73 -12.37 -7.28
N SER A 108 -4.40 -12.95 -8.44
CA SER A 108 -3.02 -13.26 -8.81
C SER A 108 -2.19 -12.00 -9.04
N GLN A 109 -2.76 -10.97 -9.67
CA GLN A 109 -2.10 -9.67 -9.83
C GLN A 109 -1.80 -9.03 -8.48
N LEU A 110 -2.80 -9.00 -7.56
CA LEU A 110 -2.58 -8.45 -6.22
C LEU A 110 -1.46 -9.20 -5.48
N ILE A 111 -1.48 -10.53 -5.50
CA ILE A 111 -0.50 -11.37 -4.82
C ILE A 111 0.90 -11.17 -5.42
N ASP A 112 1.01 -11.19 -6.74
CA ASP A 112 2.30 -11.13 -7.42
C ASP A 112 2.95 -9.74 -7.28
N TYR A 113 2.23 -8.67 -7.60
CA TYR A 113 2.78 -7.31 -7.58
C TYR A 113 3.14 -6.89 -6.16
N PHE A 114 2.30 -7.18 -5.15
CA PHE A 114 2.66 -6.93 -3.76
C PHE A 114 3.84 -7.81 -3.33
N GLY A 115 3.84 -9.08 -3.71
CA GLY A 115 4.87 -10.06 -3.34
C GLY A 115 6.26 -9.75 -3.88
N ARG A 116 6.35 -9.07 -5.02
CA ARG A 116 7.61 -8.61 -5.63
C ARG A 116 8.29 -7.50 -4.82
N LEU A 117 7.54 -6.78 -3.99
CA LEU A 117 8.09 -5.74 -3.13
C LEU A 117 8.90 -6.34 -1.97
N PRO A 118 9.97 -5.67 -1.51
CA PRO A 118 10.74 -6.09 -0.35
C PRO A 118 9.89 -6.37 0.88
N VAL A 119 10.19 -7.46 1.59
CA VAL A 119 9.44 -7.86 2.78
C VAL A 119 9.49 -6.79 3.88
N HIS A 120 10.60 -6.07 3.99
CA HIS A 120 10.79 -5.00 4.97
C HIS A 120 9.97 -3.73 4.68
N GLU A 121 9.46 -3.57 3.45
CA GLU A 121 8.47 -2.55 3.13
C GLU A 121 7.05 -3.08 3.33
N ARG A 122 6.77 -4.32 2.86
CA ARG A 122 5.46 -4.97 3.03
C ARG A 122 5.00 -5.07 4.48
N GLN A 123 5.92 -5.21 5.44
CA GLN A 123 5.59 -5.28 6.87
C GLN A 123 4.85 -4.04 7.39
N SER A 124 4.98 -2.90 6.72
CA SER A 124 4.28 -1.63 6.99
C SER A 124 2.80 -1.65 6.55
N VAL A 125 2.39 -2.66 5.78
CA VAL A 125 1.03 -2.79 5.26
C VAL A 125 0.26 -3.87 6.00
N SER A 126 -0.87 -3.53 6.60
CA SER A 126 -1.78 -4.49 7.24
C SER A 126 -2.64 -5.24 6.21
N HIS A 127 -3.22 -4.50 5.27
CA HIS A 127 -4.17 -5.03 4.30
C HIS A 127 -3.90 -4.50 2.90
N VAL A 128 -4.16 -5.35 1.90
CA VAL A 128 -4.18 -4.96 0.49
C VAL A 128 -5.61 -5.04 -0.01
N MET A 129 -6.13 -3.97 -0.60
CA MET A 129 -7.52 -3.88 -1.02
C MET A 129 -7.63 -3.54 -2.50
N ALA A 130 -8.59 -4.16 -3.19
CA ALA A 130 -8.89 -3.84 -4.58
C ALA A 130 -10.39 -3.65 -4.79
N VAL A 131 -10.76 -2.56 -5.48
CA VAL A 131 -12.14 -2.19 -5.78
C VAL A 131 -12.30 -1.74 -7.25
N PRO A 132 -13.53 -1.73 -7.79
CA PRO A 132 -13.81 -1.10 -9.07
C PRO A 132 -13.46 0.39 -9.05
N GLY A 133 -12.86 0.90 -10.12
CA GLY A 133 -12.50 2.31 -10.21
C GLY A 133 -12.01 2.74 -11.59
N ARG A 134 -11.46 3.97 -11.65
CA ARG A 134 -10.98 4.60 -12.88
C ARG A 134 -9.45 4.55 -13.05
N GLY A 135 -8.76 3.74 -12.27
CA GLY A 135 -7.29 3.68 -12.27
C GLY A 135 -6.74 4.65 -11.23
N SER A 136 -6.93 4.34 -9.95
CA SER A 136 -6.46 5.14 -8.84
C SER A 136 -6.00 4.30 -7.67
N ALA A 137 -5.10 4.81 -6.84
CA ALA A 137 -4.68 4.14 -5.62
C ALA A 137 -4.38 5.15 -4.51
N TYR A 138 -4.32 4.65 -3.27
CA TYR A 138 -3.92 5.42 -2.10
C TYR A 138 -3.59 4.46 -0.94
N GLU A 139 -2.88 4.97 0.07
CA GLU A 139 -2.68 4.35 1.37
C GLU A 139 -3.45 5.09 2.46
N ALA A 140 -4.05 4.34 3.39
CA ALA A 140 -4.58 4.91 4.62
C ALA A 140 -4.58 3.89 5.76
N GLY A 141 -3.91 4.22 6.87
CA GLY A 141 -3.99 3.44 8.11
C GLY A 141 -3.51 2.00 7.96
N GLY A 142 -2.40 1.80 7.23
CA GLY A 142 -1.83 0.49 6.92
C GLY A 142 -2.63 -0.29 5.88
N VAL A 143 -3.49 0.36 5.09
CA VAL A 143 -4.23 -0.27 4.00
C VAL A 143 -3.89 0.41 2.70
N VAL A 144 -3.35 -0.36 1.77
CA VAL A 144 -3.15 0.08 0.38
C VAL A 144 -4.37 -0.32 -0.43
N VAL A 145 -4.99 0.65 -1.09
CA VAL A 145 -6.25 0.47 -1.82
C VAL A 145 -6.03 0.78 -3.29
N PHE A 146 -6.31 -0.19 -4.14
CA PHE A 146 -6.22 -0.09 -5.58
C PHE A 146 -7.61 -0.06 -6.22
N GLN A 147 -7.84 0.87 -7.14
CA GLN A 147 -9.14 1.09 -7.76
C GLN A 147 -9.01 1.09 -9.28
N GLY A 148 -9.72 0.19 -9.96
CA GLY A 148 -9.62 0.14 -11.42
C GLY A 148 -8.37 -0.58 -11.92
N LYS A 149 -7.87 -0.16 -13.09
CA LYS A 149 -6.68 -0.74 -13.71
C LYS A 149 -5.42 -0.07 -13.14
N THR A 150 -4.77 -0.74 -12.20
CA THR A 150 -3.55 -0.24 -11.52
C THR A 150 -2.47 -1.32 -11.40
N ALA A 151 -2.48 -2.34 -12.29
CA ALA A 151 -1.48 -3.41 -12.29
C ALA A 151 -0.13 -2.85 -12.78
N SER A 152 0.64 -2.29 -11.86
CA SER A 152 1.93 -1.66 -12.11
C SER A 152 2.79 -1.72 -10.86
N LEU A 153 4.06 -2.15 -10.99
CA LEU A 153 4.97 -2.25 -9.85
C LEU A 153 5.33 -0.89 -9.25
N SER A 154 5.51 0.14 -10.07
CA SER A 154 5.73 1.51 -9.57
C SER A 154 4.55 2.02 -8.74
N ILE A 155 3.31 1.74 -9.15
CA ILE A 155 2.13 2.10 -8.37
C ILE A 155 2.10 1.35 -7.04
N PHE A 156 2.37 0.03 -7.04
CA PHE A 156 2.45 -0.74 -5.81
C PHE A 156 3.56 -0.24 -4.89
N GLN A 157 4.75 0.04 -5.44
CA GLN A 157 5.88 0.62 -4.70
C GLN A 157 5.52 1.99 -4.11
N HIS A 158 4.84 2.83 -4.88
CA HIS A 158 4.39 4.15 -4.44
C HIS A 158 3.46 4.03 -3.22
N GLU A 159 2.43 3.19 -3.30
CA GLU A 159 1.46 3.03 -2.21
C GLU A 159 2.05 2.36 -0.97
N VAL A 160 2.92 1.37 -1.14
CA VAL A 160 3.67 0.81 -0.01
C VAL A 160 4.65 1.83 0.56
N GLY A 161 5.21 2.70 -0.29
CA GLY A 161 6.03 3.84 0.10
C GLY A 161 5.33 4.79 1.07
N HIS A 162 4.03 5.05 0.90
CA HIS A 162 3.23 5.83 1.86
C HIS A 162 3.18 5.16 3.24
N ALA A 163 2.98 3.84 3.29
CA ALA A 163 2.99 3.11 4.55
C ALA A 163 4.39 3.14 5.21
N VAL A 164 5.46 3.00 4.42
CA VAL A 164 6.84 3.07 4.93
C VAL A 164 7.17 4.47 5.45
N ASP A 165 6.80 5.52 4.71
CA ASP A 165 6.89 6.91 5.15
C ASP A 165 6.26 7.08 6.53
N ALA A 166 5.01 6.63 6.69
CA ALA A 166 4.23 6.84 7.89
C ALA A 166 4.71 6.05 9.13
N TYR A 167 5.22 4.81 8.95
CA TYR A 167 5.30 3.85 10.05
C TYR A 167 6.69 3.29 10.34
N ASN A 168 7.66 3.40 9.44
CA ASN A 168 8.97 2.76 9.64
C ASN A 168 9.89 3.55 10.57
N ASN A 169 9.64 4.85 10.76
CA ASN A 169 10.49 5.72 11.53
C ASN A 169 9.81 6.16 12.84
N PRO A 170 10.55 6.15 13.98
CA PRO A 170 9.96 6.39 15.30
C PRO A 170 9.53 7.84 15.52
N ASP A 171 10.05 8.79 14.74
CA ASP A 171 9.66 10.20 14.74
C ASP A 171 8.43 10.49 13.86
N GLY A 172 7.80 9.45 13.30
CA GLY A 172 6.62 9.55 12.46
C GLY A 172 7.00 9.69 10.99
N SER A 173 6.20 10.45 10.24
CA SER A 173 6.33 10.48 8.79
C SER A 173 7.54 11.26 8.30
N SER A 174 8.42 10.54 7.61
CA SER A 174 9.65 11.05 7.00
C SER A 174 9.40 12.24 6.07
N SER A 175 8.34 12.20 5.26
CA SER A 175 7.95 13.24 4.31
C SER A 175 7.59 14.57 4.98
N SER A 176 7.22 14.56 6.26
CA SER A 176 6.85 15.76 7.02
C SER A 176 8.03 16.35 7.81
N THR A 177 9.20 15.73 7.76
CA THR A 177 10.37 16.23 8.49
C THR A 177 10.98 17.45 7.83
N GLN A 178 11.53 18.36 8.63
CA GLN A 178 12.20 19.56 8.11
C GLN A 178 13.37 19.20 7.18
N GLU A 179 14.07 18.11 7.48
CA GLU A 179 15.16 17.58 6.64
C GLU A 179 14.68 17.30 5.21
N TYR A 180 13.51 16.67 5.04
CA TYR A 180 12.97 16.39 3.71
C TYR A 180 12.40 17.64 3.02
N LEU A 181 11.76 18.54 3.77
CA LEU A 181 11.29 19.81 3.23
C LEU A 181 12.46 20.68 2.73
N ASP A 182 13.54 20.76 3.49
CA ASP A 182 14.78 21.46 3.10
C ASP A 182 15.44 20.81 1.86
N ALA A 183 15.31 19.49 1.71
CA ALA A 183 15.80 18.78 0.54
C ALA A 183 14.99 19.09 -0.72
N ILE A 184 13.65 19.11 -0.64
CA ILE A 184 12.78 19.61 -1.72
C ILE A 184 13.19 21.05 -2.07
N ASP A 185 13.38 21.90 -1.06
CA ASP A 185 13.72 23.30 -1.28
C ASP A 185 15.09 23.50 -1.94
N GLY A 186 16.05 22.66 -1.57
CA GLY A 186 17.40 22.69 -2.10
C GLY A 186 17.57 22.06 -3.48
N ASP A 187 16.61 21.28 -3.97
CA ASP A 187 16.63 20.63 -5.26
C ASP A 187 15.91 21.46 -6.33
N THR A 188 16.30 21.27 -7.59
CA THR A 188 15.76 22.05 -8.73
C THR A 188 14.63 21.33 -9.45
N CYS A 189 14.33 20.08 -9.10
CA CYS A 189 13.24 19.32 -9.68
C CYS A 189 12.60 18.32 -8.68
N VAL A 190 11.45 17.77 -9.07
CA VAL A 190 10.82 16.58 -8.47
C VAL A 190 10.70 15.47 -9.53
N PRO A 191 10.40 14.21 -9.18
CA PRO A 191 10.35 13.11 -10.14
C PRO A 191 9.41 13.31 -11.33
N ASP A 192 8.15 13.70 -11.08
CA ASP A 192 7.13 13.92 -12.10
C ASP A 192 6.07 14.93 -11.65
N ASP A 193 5.09 15.23 -12.51
CA ASP A 193 4.03 16.20 -12.21
C ASP A 193 3.21 15.79 -10.97
N TYR A 194 3.10 14.48 -10.71
CA TYR A 194 2.32 14.00 -9.57
C TYR A 194 3.04 14.27 -8.25
N ALA A 195 4.37 14.15 -8.22
CA ALA A 195 5.18 14.51 -7.06
C ALA A 195 4.99 15.97 -6.60
N ASN A 196 4.59 16.88 -7.49
CA ASN A 196 4.32 18.28 -7.14
C ASN A 196 3.07 18.48 -6.27
N SER A 197 2.16 17.50 -6.19
CA SER A 197 0.90 17.66 -5.46
C SER A 197 1.08 17.83 -3.94
N SER A 198 2.13 17.25 -3.36
CA SER A 198 2.53 17.49 -1.98
C SER A 198 3.92 16.93 -1.69
N ASN A 199 4.51 17.33 -0.56
CA ASN A 199 5.72 16.70 -0.04
C ASN A 199 5.56 15.20 0.23
N VAL A 200 4.35 14.73 0.55
CA VAL A 200 4.10 13.30 0.79
C VAL A 200 4.20 12.51 -0.53
N GLU A 201 3.59 13.02 -1.59
CA GLU A 201 3.67 12.40 -2.92
C GLU A 201 5.07 12.52 -3.54
N ALA A 202 5.77 13.63 -3.30
CA ALA A 202 7.18 13.77 -3.69
C ALA A 202 8.04 12.68 -3.02
N TYR A 203 7.83 12.43 -1.73
CA TYR A 203 8.63 11.46 -0.97
C TYR A 203 8.48 10.05 -1.55
N THR A 204 7.24 9.64 -1.84
CA THR A 204 6.97 8.30 -2.39
C THR A 204 7.42 8.15 -3.83
N GLN A 205 7.32 9.19 -4.66
CA GLN A 205 7.86 9.17 -6.03
C GLN A 205 9.38 9.12 -6.06
N VAL A 206 10.05 9.85 -5.15
CA VAL A 206 11.51 9.72 -4.97
C VAL A 206 11.84 8.31 -4.46
N GLY A 207 11.00 7.73 -3.61
CA GLY A 207 11.08 6.34 -3.19
C GLY A 207 11.03 5.33 -4.36
N VAL A 208 10.18 5.56 -5.35
CA VAL A 208 10.16 4.73 -6.58
C VAL A 208 11.49 4.82 -7.34
N LEU A 209 12.05 6.03 -7.51
CA LEU A 209 13.38 6.20 -8.12
C LEU A 209 14.49 5.53 -7.31
N LEU A 210 14.44 5.62 -5.99
CA LEU A 210 15.42 4.97 -5.12
C LEU A 210 15.31 3.44 -5.17
N MET A 211 14.09 2.90 -5.29
CA MET A 211 13.88 1.47 -5.52
C MET A 211 14.56 1.05 -6.84
N TYR A 212 14.36 1.81 -7.92
CA TYR A 212 15.03 1.57 -9.20
C TYR A 212 16.55 1.60 -9.04
N ASN A 213 17.08 2.60 -8.35
CA ASN A 213 18.51 2.70 -8.05
C ASN A 213 19.05 1.49 -7.26
N THR A 214 18.19 0.87 -6.44
CA THR A 214 18.57 -0.23 -5.55
C THR A 214 18.54 -1.58 -6.26
N VAL A 215 17.56 -1.83 -7.13
CA VAL A 215 17.35 -3.17 -7.72
C VAL A 215 17.87 -3.32 -9.15
N VAL A 216 18.01 -2.22 -9.89
CA VAL A 216 18.42 -2.26 -11.31
C VAL A 216 19.94 -2.13 -11.43
N PRO A 217 20.64 -3.04 -12.13
CA PRO A 217 22.07 -2.91 -12.38
C PRO A 217 22.43 -1.59 -13.08
N GLY A 218 23.37 -0.85 -12.48
CA GLY A 218 23.75 0.49 -12.92
C GLY A 218 22.82 1.61 -12.45
N GLY A 219 21.72 1.27 -11.77
CA GLY A 219 20.85 2.21 -11.06
C GLY A 219 20.36 3.37 -11.93
N LEU A 220 20.22 4.54 -11.32
CA LEU A 220 19.70 5.74 -11.98
C LEU A 220 20.58 6.24 -13.13
N ASP A 221 21.86 5.86 -13.20
CA ASP A 221 22.72 6.24 -14.33
C ASP A 221 22.20 5.67 -15.67
N ASN A 222 21.38 4.62 -15.61
CA ASN A 222 20.73 4.00 -16.78
C ASN A 222 19.27 4.41 -16.99
N ILE A 223 18.70 5.31 -16.19
CA ILE A 223 17.28 5.68 -16.28
C ILE A 223 16.96 6.59 -17.48
N GLY A 224 17.98 7.14 -18.13
CA GLY A 224 17.81 7.98 -19.33
C GLY A 224 17.46 9.45 -19.06
N ALA A 225 17.59 9.91 -17.81
CA ALA A 225 17.41 11.31 -17.42
C ALA A 225 18.45 11.75 -16.37
N ASP A 226 18.77 13.04 -16.33
CA ASP A 226 19.70 13.61 -15.34
C ASP A 226 18.99 13.80 -13.99
N TYR A 227 19.09 12.79 -13.12
CA TYR A 227 18.48 12.79 -11.80
C TYR A 227 19.17 13.71 -10.78
N THR A 228 20.31 14.33 -11.13
CA THR A 228 21.09 15.13 -10.16
C THR A 228 20.32 16.35 -9.65
N CYS A 229 19.30 16.79 -10.39
CA CYS A 229 18.38 17.87 -9.99
C CYS A 229 17.57 17.56 -8.73
N LEU A 230 17.42 16.29 -8.33
CA LEU A 230 16.72 15.85 -7.11
C LEU A 230 17.63 15.06 -6.13
N SER A 231 18.94 15.30 -6.18
CA SER A 231 19.92 14.53 -5.42
C SER A 231 19.77 14.65 -3.90
N LYS A 232 19.31 15.78 -3.36
CA LYS A 232 19.11 15.95 -1.92
C LYS A 232 17.90 15.14 -1.44
N GLN A 233 16.80 15.17 -2.18
CA GLN A 233 15.63 14.36 -1.89
C GLN A 233 16.00 12.86 -1.89
N LEU A 234 16.75 12.39 -2.90
CA LEU A 234 17.24 11.01 -2.95
C LEU A 234 18.07 10.64 -1.72
N ALA A 235 18.96 11.53 -1.27
CA ALA A 235 19.79 11.28 -0.09
C ALA A 235 18.97 11.14 1.19
N VAL A 236 17.97 12.01 1.41
CA VAL A 236 17.10 11.94 2.59
C VAL A 236 16.22 10.70 2.57
N VAL A 237 15.58 10.39 1.42
CA VAL A 237 14.77 9.17 1.29
C VAL A 237 15.65 7.93 1.47
N ALA A 238 16.88 7.94 0.97
CA ALA A 238 17.82 6.84 1.17
C ALA A 238 18.15 6.60 2.64
N ALA A 239 18.47 7.66 3.38
CA ALA A 239 18.77 7.58 4.80
C ALA A 239 17.60 7.02 5.64
N ARG A 240 16.35 7.24 5.21
CA ARG A 240 15.15 6.89 5.98
C ARG A 240 14.43 5.62 5.52
N GLN A 241 14.63 5.18 4.27
CA GLN A 241 13.88 4.08 3.67
C GLN A 241 14.73 3.01 2.97
N GLN A 242 15.95 3.30 2.51
CA GLN A 242 16.69 2.35 1.66
C GLN A 242 16.98 1.00 2.33
N ALA A 243 17.11 0.97 3.65
CA ALA A 243 17.27 -0.28 4.40
C ALA A 243 16.07 -1.22 4.22
N ALA A 244 14.86 -0.67 4.11
CA ALA A 244 13.65 -1.45 3.86
C ALA A 244 13.55 -1.92 2.40
N MET A 245 14.19 -1.22 1.45
CA MET A 245 14.13 -1.53 0.03
C MET A 245 15.00 -2.72 -0.41
N GLN A 246 15.80 -3.29 0.49
CA GLN A 246 16.66 -4.43 0.17
C GLN A 246 15.81 -5.68 -0.12
N LEU A 247 16.04 -6.30 -1.28
CA LEU A 247 15.40 -7.56 -1.65
C LEU A 247 15.85 -8.72 -0.73
N GLY A 248 14.93 -9.64 -0.47
CA GLY A 248 15.13 -10.75 0.47
C GLY A 248 14.95 -10.35 1.93
N GLY A 249 15.43 -11.20 2.84
CA GLY A 249 15.23 -11.05 4.28
C GLY A 249 13.96 -11.73 4.78
N THR A 250 13.55 -11.37 6.00
CA THR A 250 12.31 -11.85 6.61
C THR A 250 11.59 -10.72 7.35
N CYS A 251 10.27 -10.80 7.45
CA CYS A 251 9.54 -9.85 8.30
C CYS A 251 10.06 -9.89 9.75
N SER A 252 10.21 -8.71 10.36
CA SER A 252 10.71 -8.56 11.74
C SER A 252 9.69 -7.88 12.66
N TRP A 253 8.67 -7.28 12.07
CA TRP A 253 7.55 -6.66 12.75
C TRP A 253 6.34 -6.64 11.81
N ARG A 254 5.16 -6.30 12.31
CA ARG A 254 3.93 -6.18 11.51
C ARG A 254 3.01 -5.11 12.07
N HIS A 255 2.26 -4.44 11.20
CA HIS A 255 1.09 -3.72 11.68
C HIS A 255 0.01 -4.68 12.21
N PRO A 256 -0.80 -4.25 13.20
CA PRO A 256 -1.91 -5.04 13.70
C PRO A 256 -2.97 -5.30 12.60
N TYR A 257 -3.44 -6.54 12.47
CA TYR A 257 -4.54 -6.91 11.57
C TYR A 257 -5.90 -6.26 11.93
N GLY A 258 -6.03 -5.67 13.13
CA GLY A 258 -7.25 -5.02 13.59
C GLY A 258 -8.40 -6.00 13.88
N LYS A 259 -9.64 -5.46 13.93
CA LYS A 259 -10.85 -6.24 14.26
C LYS A 259 -11.42 -6.92 13.02
N VAL A 260 -11.91 -8.15 13.18
CA VAL A 260 -12.75 -8.83 12.16
C VAL A 260 -14.23 -8.68 12.51
N VAL A 261 -15.02 -8.20 11.54
CA VAL A 261 -16.46 -7.94 11.65
C VAL A 261 -17.25 -8.78 10.65
N SER A 262 -18.54 -8.94 10.90
CA SER A 262 -19.42 -9.61 9.95
C SER A 262 -19.65 -8.73 8.74
N MET A 263 -19.67 -9.31 7.54
CA MET A 263 -20.23 -8.66 6.36
C MET A 263 -21.74 -8.54 6.57
N ASP A 264 -22.30 -7.34 6.55
CA ASP A 264 -23.75 -7.16 6.68
C ASP A 264 -24.46 -7.99 5.59
N PRO A 265 -25.30 -8.98 5.93
CA PRO A 265 -26.01 -9.73 4.91
C PRO A 265 -27.08 -8.80 4.33
N GLU A 266 -27.04 -8.56 3.03
CA GLU A 266 -28.19 -7.98 2.34
C GLU A 266 -29.45 -8.79 2.72
N SER A 267 -30.47 -8.09 3.16
CA SER A 267 -31.74 -8.65 3.63
C SER A 267 -32.45 -9.41 2.50
N GLY A 268 -32.60 -10.73 2.64
CA GLY A 268 -33.39 -11.56 1.70
C GLY A 268 -33.30 -13.08 1.94
N ASN A 269 -34.21 -13.84 1.32
CA ASN A 269 -34.50 -15.27 1.58
C ASN A 269 -33.46 -16.30 1.03
N ASN A 270 -32.32 -15.85 0.49
CA ASN A 270 -31.30 -16.72 -0.13
C ASN A 270 -29.90 -16.52 0.49
N LYS A 271 -29.81 -16.48 1.83
CA LYS A 271 -28.55 -16.16 2.52
C LYS A 271 -27.54 -17.30 2.38
N ARG A 272 -26.32 -16.97 1.92
CA ARG A 272 -25.14 -17.83 2.11
C ARG A 272 -24.91 -17.96 3.62
N ALA A 273 -24.66 -19.16 4.11
CA ALA A 273 -24.39 -19.36 5.53
C ALA A 273 -23.07 -18.67 5.90
N VAL A 274 -23.07 -17.89 6.99
CA VAL A 274 -21.85 -17.31 7.56
C VAL A 274 -20.98 -18.46 8.09
N GLY A 275 -19.74 -18.52 7.62
CA GLY A 275 -18.79 -19.55 8.05
C GLY A 275 -18.18 -19.25 9.43
N PRO A 276 -17.26 -20.09 9.92
CA PRO A 276 -16.56 -19.81 11.18
C PRO A 276 -15.75 -18.52 11.07
N LYS A 277 -15.67 -17.78 12.18
CA LYS A 277 -14.89 -16.55 12.24
C LYS A 277 -13.39 -16.85 12.06
N PRO A 278 -12.70 -16.19 11.13
CA PRO A 278 -11.25 -16.33 10.96
C PRO A 278 -10.50 -15.94 12.24
N VAL A 279 -9.47 -16.72 12.56
CA VAL A 279 -8.51 -16.42 13.62
C VAL A 279 -7.26 -15.86 12.96
N MET A 280 -6.89 -14.63 13.33
CA MET A 280 -5.64 -14.01 12.89
C MET A 280 -4.59 -14.24 13.95
N ASN A 281 -3.47 -14.85 13.56
CA ASN A 281 -2.33 -15.05 14.44
C ASN A 281 -1.19 -14.18 13.94
N LEU A 282 -0.74 -13.25 14.79
CA LEU A 282 0.58 -12.64 14.66
C LEU A 282 1.61 -13.62 15.23
N VAL A 283 2.84 -13.59 14.72
CA VAL A 283 3.94 -14.32 15.36
C VAL A 283 4.17 -13.69 16.73
N ALA A 284 4.23 -14.53 17.76
CA ALA A 284 4.39 -14.07 19.13
C ALA A 284 5.72 -13.31 19.28
N GLY A 285 5.66 -12.07 19.76
CA GLY A 285 6.84 -11.23 20.01
C GLY A 285 7.21 -10.26 18.87
N HIS A 286 6.53 -10.31 17.72
CA HIS A 286 6.68 -9.25 16.72
C HIS A 286 6.12 -7.92 17.26
N PRO A 287 6.91 -6.83 17.28
CA PRO A 287 6.43 -5.55 17.74
C PRO A 287 5.35 -5.03 16.78
N LEU A 288 4.29 -4.47 17.36
CA LEU A 288 3.24 -3.80 16.61
C LEU A 288 3.64 -2.35 16.39
N ALA A 289 3.57 -1.88 15.15
CA ALA A 289 3.75 -0.45 14.89
C ALA A 289 2.71 0.36 15.67
N VAL A 290 3.19 1.44 16.28
CA VAL A 290 2.33 2.43 16.93
C VAL A 290 1.75 3.30 15.83
N GLU A 291 0.46 3.11 15.55
CA GLU A 291 -0.30 3.91 14.61
C GLU A 291 -0.40 5.36 15.15
N LYS A 292 0.45 6.26 14.64
CA LYS A 292 0.54 7.65 15.14
C LYS A 292 -0.44 8.61 14.47
N ASP A 293 -0.83 8.36 13.22
CA ASP A 293 -1.82 9.18 12.51
C ASP A 293 -2.51 8.36 11.40
N ILE A 294 -3.83 8.20 11.51
CA ILE A 294 -4.68 7.46 10.55
C ILE A 294 -5.34 8.36 9.51
N ASN A 295 -5.17 9.68 9.63
CA ASN A 295 -5.88 10.69 8.83
C ASN A 295 -5.00 11.31 7.74
N ARG A 296 -3.79 10.80 7.49
CA ARG A 296 -2.87 11.23 6.42
C ARG A 296 -3.33 10.87 5.00
N GLY A 297 -4.63 10.66 4.77
CA GLY A 297 -5.11 10.29 3.46
C GLY A 297 -4.75 11.36 2.43
N GLY A 298 -3.87 11.00 1.49
CA GLY A 298 -3.64 11.76 0.28
C GLY A 298 -4.92 11.84 -0.56
N GLU A 299 -4.94 12.76 -1.52
CA GLU A 299 -5.99 12.77 -2.52
C GLU A 299 -5.95 11.45 -3.32
N VAL A 300 -7.09 11.05 -3.88
CA VAL A 300 -7.17 9.85 -4.72
C VAL A 300 -6.36 10.09 -6.00
N THR A 301 -5.24 9.40 -6.15
CA THR A 301 -4.35 9.50 -7.31
C THR A 301 -5.00 8.90 -8.53
N TYR A 302 -5.27 9.65 -9.60
CA TYR A 302 -5.73 9.06 -10.86
C TYR A 302 -4.55 8.85 -11.81
N TYR A 303 -4.20 7.59 -12.05
CA TYR A 303 -3.13 7.22 -12.97
C TYR A 303 -3.63 7.23 -14.42
N GLY A 304 -2.96 8.00 -15.28
CA GLY A 304 -3.16 7.95 -16.73
C GLY A 304 -2.46 6.73 -17.34
N ASN A 305 -3.09 6.12 -18.36
CA ASN A 305 -2.50 5.08 -19.23
C ASN A 305 -1.71 3.97 -18.52
N VAL A 306 -2.27 3.38 -17.45
CA VAL A 306 -1.69 2.17 -16.85
C VAL A 306 -1.90 0.97 -17.77
N SER A 307 -0.83 0.51 -18.41
CA SER A 307 -0.79 -0.79 -19.10
C SER A 307 -0.22 -1.85 -18.18
N SER A 308 -0.94 -2.96 -18.00
CA SER A 308 -0.38 -4.15 -17.37
C SER A 308 0.44 -4.94 -18.38
N ASP A 309 1.38 -5.76 -17.89
CA ASP A 309 2.09 -6.72 -18.72
C ASP A 309 1.29 -8.04 -18.74
N GLU A 310 0.56 -8.28 -19.82
CA GLU A 310 -0.33 -9.45 -19.94
C GLU A 310 0.43 -10.78 -19.82
N ALA A 311 1.69 -10.83 -20.25
CA ALA A 311 2.50 -12.05 -20.19
C ALA A 311 2.94 -12.33 -18.76
N GLU A 312 3.40 -11.31 -18.04
CA GLU A 312 3.73 -11.43 -16.61
C GLU A 312 2.48 -11.72 -15.77
N ASP A 313 1.34 -11.11 -16.10
CA ASP A 313 0.06 -11.37 -15.44
C ASP A 313 -0.40 -12.83 -15.61
N ALA A 314 -0.23 -13.40 -16.82
CA ALA A 314 -0.50 -14.81 -17.07
C ALA A 314 0.47 -15.72 -16.31
N LEU A 315 1.76 -15.37 -16.30
CA LEU A 315 2.78 -16.11 -15.56
C LEU A 315 2.53 -16.08 -14.04
N ALA A 316 2.03 -14.96 -13.51
CA ALA A 316 1.63 -14.84 -12.11
C ALA A 316 0.51 -15.84 -11.74
N VAL A 317 -0.47 -16.05 -12.63
CA VAL A 317 -1.53 -17.05 -12.44
C VAL A 317 -0.93 -18.45 -12.34
N GLU A 318 -0.03 -18.80 -13.27
CA GLU A 318 0.63 -20.12 -13.31
C GLU A 318 1.50 -20.38 -12.07
N LYS A 319 2.33 -19.40 -11.69
CA LYS A 319 3.16 -19.44 -10.48
C LYS A 319 2.29 -19.69 -9.24
N GLN A 320 1.23 -18.90 -9.06
CA GLN A 320 0.36 -19.02 -7.90
C GLN A 320 -0.35 -20.37 -7.83
N ALA A 321 -0.82 -20.89 -8.96
CA ALA A 321 -1.43 -22.21 -9.03
C ALA A 321 -0.41 -23.32 -8.65
N SER A 322 0.82 -23.22 -9.16
CA SER A 322 1.91 -24.15 -8.87
C SER A 322 2.29 -24.16 -7.39
N TRP A 323 2.45 -22.99 -6.76
CA TRP A 323 2.80 -22.88 -5.35
C TRP A 323 1.70 -23.43 -4.44
N ASN A 324 0.43 -23.09 -4.73
CA ASN A 324 -0.71 -23.64 -4.00
C ASN A 324 -0.80 -25.18 -4.13
N ALA A 325 -0.52 -25.74 -5.31
CA ALA A 325 -0.50 -27.19 -5.51
C ALA A 325 0.61 -27.87 -4.69
N LYS A 326 1.84 -27.32 -4.73
CA LYS A 326 2.98 -27.82 -3.94
C LYS A 326 2.68 -27.82 -2.44
N ALA A 327 2.05 -26.77 -1.94
CA ALA A 327 1.67 -26.66 -0.52
C ALA A 327 0.65 -27.73 -0.11
N ARG A 328 -0.38 -27.98 -0.92
CA ARG A 328 -1.35 -29.05 -0.67
C ARG A 328 -0.69 -30.43 -0.63
N HIS A 329 0.24 -30.70 -1.56
CA HIS A 329 0.99 -31.96 -1.54
C HIS A 329 1.84 -32.13 -0.29
N ARG A 330 2.50 -31.06 0.20
CA ARG A 330 3.27 -31.10 1.46
C ARG A 330 2.37 -31.36 2.67
N ALA A 331 1.19 -30.75 2.73
CA ALA A 331 0.24 -30.94 3.82
C ALA A 331 -0.26 -32.40 3.89
N VAL A 332 -0.57 -33.03 2.75
CA VAL A 332 -0.98 -34.45 2.71
C VAL A 332 0.13 -35.37 3.23
N ARG A 333 1.38 -35.15 2.82
CA ARG A 333 2.52 -35.98 3.26
C ARG A 333 2.85 -35.86 4.75
N ARG A 334 2.56 -34.73 5.40
CA ARG A 334 2.78 -34.55 6.85
C ARG A 334 1.72 -35.26 7.70
N ASN A 335 0.60 -35.66 7.11
CA ASN A 335 -0.52 -36.31 7.80
C ASN A 335 -0.55 -37.84 7.59
N ILE A 336 0.47 -38.40 6.94
CA ILE A 336 0.73 -39.84 6.77
C ILE A 336 1.96 -40.17 7.61
#